data_AF-A0A529FAX8-F1
#
_entry.id   AF-A0A529FAX8-F1
#
_cell.length_a   1.000
_cell.length_b   1.000
_cell.length_c   1.000
_cell.angle_alpha   90.00
_cell.angle_beta   90.00
_cell.angle_gamma   90.00
#
_symmetry.space_group_name_H-M   'P 1'
#
loop_
_entity.id
_entity.type
_entity.pdbx_description
1 polymer ?
#
loop_
_entity_poly.entity_id
_entity_poly.type
_entity_poly.pdbx_seq_one_letter_code
_entity_poly.pdbx_strand_id
1 'polypeptide(L)' 'PITRVALDLGYDSVPAFITMFKRMLGASPRGYMRGARDAGEGVRRLSGPARPENAMV' A
#
# COMPACT_ATOMS: atom_id res chain seq x y z
N PRO A 1 9.34 4.62 -9.81
CA PRO A 1 9.58 3.16 -9.98
C PRO A 1 10.47 2.66 -8.85
N ILE A 2 10.36 1.38 -8.47
CA ILE A 2 11.17 0.80 -7.38
C ILE A 2 12.68 0.91 -7.62
N THR A 3 13.10 0.87 -8.87
CA THR A 3 14.50 1.07 -9.27
C THR A 3 15.04 2.42 -8.81
N ARG A 4 14.26 3.51 -8.96
CA ARG A 4 14.70 4.85 -8.54
C ARG A 4 14.82 4.95 -7.03
N VAL A 5 13.90 4.34 -6.29
CA VAL A 5 13.93 4.30 -4.82
C VAL A 5 15.16 3.53 -4.33
N ALA A 6 15.49 2.39 -4.96
CA ALA A 6 16.69 1.63 -4.60
C ALA A 6 17.97 2.46 -4.79
N LEU A 7 18.10 3.16 -5.91
CA LEU A 7 19.26 4.01 -6.20
C LEU A 7 19.36 5.22 -5.28
N ASP A 8 18.23 5.88 -4.98
CA ASP A 8 18.17 7.05 -4.09
C ASP A 8 18.62 6.71 -2.66
N LEU A 9 18.34 5.49 -2.22
CA LEU A 9 18.76 4.95 -0.92
C LEU A 9 20.20 4.40 -0.92
N GLY A 10 20.93 4.48 -2.03
CA GLY A 10 22.31 4.02 -2.13
C GLY A 10 22.49 2.50 -2.29
N TYR A 11 21.45 1.78 -2.72
CA TYR A 11 21.61 0.36 -3.06
C TYR A 11 22.26 0.21 -4.43
N ASP A 12 23.27 -0.66 -4.48
CA ASP A 12 23.97 -1.05 -5.71
C ASP A 12 23.03 -1.72 -6.74
N SER A 13 21.96 -2.38 -6.28
CA SER A 13 21.01 -3.06 -7.16
C SER A 13 19.59 -3.19 -6.56
N VAL A 14 18.58 -3.27 -7.43
CA VAL A 14 17.16 -3.47 -7.05
C VAL A 14 16.91 -4.74 -6.22
N PRO A 15 17.53 -5.90 -6.50
CA PRO A 15 17.35 -7.11 -5.70
C PRO A 15 17.87 -6.96 -4.26
N ALA A 16 18.94 -6.18 -4.04
CA ALA A 16 19.48 -5.90 -2.70
C ALA A 16 18.47 -5.12 -1.85
N PHE A 17 17.86 -4.09 -2.45
CA PHE A 17 16.74 -3.36 -1.84
C PHE A 17 15.57 -4.29 -1.51
N ILE A 18 15.10 -5.11 -2.47
CA ILE A 18 13.95 -6.01 -2.25
C ILE A 18 14.23 -7.01 -1.11
N THR A 19 15.46 -7.52 -1.04
CA THR A 19 15.88 -8.46 0.02
C THR A 19 15.82 -7.81 1.39
N MET A 20 16.42 -6.61 1.55
CA MET A 20 16.38 -5.87 2.81
C MET A 20 14.96 -5.42 3.17
N PHE A 21 14.18 -4.94 2.20
CA PHE A 21 12.79 -4.54 2.40
C PHE A 21 11.96 -5.70 2.96
N LYS A 22 12.08 -6.90 2.38
CA LYS A 22 11.40 -8.10 2.90
C LYS A 22 11.85 -8.46 4.31
N ARG A 23 13.14 -8.36 4.60
CA ARG A 23 13.69 -8.62 5.95
C ARG A 23 13.11 -7.67 6.98
N MET A 24 12.97 -6.39 6.65
CA MET A 24 12.50 -5.35 7.58
C MET A 24 10.98 -5.29 7.71
N LEU A 25 10.24 -5.42 6.61
CA LEU A 25 8.78 -5.21 6.55
C LEU A 25 7.98 -6.50 6.37
N GLY A 26 8.64 -7.66 6.28
CA GLY A 26 8.02 -8.99 6.18
C GLY A 26 7.36 -9.32 4.84
N ALA A 27 7.25 -8.35 3.92
CA ALA A 27 6.58 -8.53 2.62
C ALA A 27 7.40 -7.94 1.48
N SER A 28 7.17 -8.41 0.24
CA SER A 28 7.76 -7.77 -0.95
C SER A 28 7.16 -6.38 -1.19
N PRO A 29 7.86 -5.43 -1.83
CA PRO A 29 7.32 -4.11 -2.13
C PRO A 29 6.01 -4.16 -2.92
N ARG A 30 5.88 -5.08 -3.89
CA ARG A 30 4.65 -5.27 -4.67
C ARG A 30 3.49 -5.77 -3.80
N GLY A 31 3.75 -6.69 -2.87
CA GLY A 31 2.76 -7.18 -1.91
C GLY A 31 2.34 -6.09 -0.93
N TYR A 32 3.31 -5.32 -0.42
CA TYR A 32 3.07 -4.18 0.46
C TYR A 32 2.19 -3.11 -0.22
N MET A 33 2.50 -2.75 -1.46
CA MET A 33 1.70 -1.78 -2.23
C MET A 33 0.28 -2.29 -2.53
N ARG A 34 0.10 -3.59 -2.76
CA ARG A 34 -1.24 -4.17 -2.95
C ARG A 34 -2.05 -4.15 -1.65
N GLY A 35 -1.45 -4.56 -0.54
CA GLY A 35 -2.09 -4.48 0.79
C GLY A 35 -2.46 -3.05 1.18
N ALA A 36 -1.59 -2.08 0.91
CA ALA A 36 -1.88 -0.66 1.15
C ALA A 36 -3.06 -0.13 0.31
N ARG A 37 -3.21 -0.62 -0.93
CA ARG A 37 -4.36 -0.26 -1.78
C ARG A 37 -5.67 -0.87 -1.27
N ASP A 38 -5.61 -2.10 -0.80
CA ASP A 38 -6.77 -2.85 -0.29
C ASP A 38 -7.24 -2.27 1.05
N ALA A 39 -6.31 -1.99 1.97
CA ALA A 39 -6.59 -1.28 3.22
C ALA A 39 -7.20 0.11 2.96
N GLY A 40 -6.68 0.82 1.96
CA GLY A 40 -7.23 2.10 1.51
C GLY A 40 -8.62 1.96 0.91
N GLU A 41 -8.96 0.83 0.27
CA GLU A 41 -10.29 0.55 -0.30
C GLU A 41 -11.34 0.20 0.77
N GLY A 42 -10.94 -0.55 1.80
CA GLY A 42 -11.79 -0.83 2.97
C GLY A 42 -12.29 0.45 3.63
N VAL A 43 -11.42 1.44 3.81
CA VAL A 43 -11.80 2.76 4.35
C VAL A 43 -12.80 3.51 3.45
N ARG A 44 -12.67 3.44 2.12
CA ARG A 44 -13.61 4.11 1.18
C ARG A 44 -14.99 3.46 1.21
N ARG A 45 -15.04 2.12 1.31
CA ARG A 45 -16.31 1.39 1.42
C ARG A 45 -17.04 1.72 2.72
N LEU A 46 -16.29 1.92 3.81
CA LEU A 46 -16.84 2.31 5.10
C LEU A 46 -17.31 3.79 5.13
N SER A 47 -16.73 4.66 4.30
CA SER A 47 -17.19 6.04 4.06
C SER A 47 -18.21 6.17 2.92
N GLY A 48 -18.91 5.09 2.55
CA GLY A 48 -20.07 5.16 1.65
C GLY A 48 -21.13 6.15 2.16
N PRO A 49 -21.95 6.73 1.27
CA PRO A 49 -22.79 7.88 1.60
C PRO A 49 -23.68 7.56 2.79
N ALA A 50 -23.55 8.36 3.85
CA ALA A 50 -24.49 8.37 4.96
C ALA A 50 -25.89 8.41 4.35
N ARG A 51 -26.67 7.36 4.59
CA ARG A 51 -28.06 7.27 4.12
C ARG A 51 -28.77 8.53 4.61
N PRO A 52 -29.55 9.23 3.76
CA PRO A 52 -30.39 10.31 4.27
C PRO A 52 -31.41 9.69 5.23
N GLU A 53 -31.24 10.02 6.49
CA GLU A 53 -32.17 9.88 7.59
C GLU A 53 -33.41 10.77 7.35
N ASN A 54 -34.27 10.40 6.39
CA ASN A 54 -35.70 10.74 6.35
C ASN A 54 -36.29 10.41 4.98
N ALA A 55 -36.87 9.23 4.85
CA ALA A 55 -37.98 8.99 3.94
C ALA A 55 -38.74 7.76 4.45
N MET A 56 -40.03 7.94 4.76
CA MET A 56 -40.98 6.90 5.23
C MET A 56 -40.81 6.61 6.73
N VAL A 57 -41.58 7.22 7.64
CA VAL A 57 -43.02 7.52 7.68
C VAL A 57 -43.31 8.60 8.72
#